data_AF-A0AB39QL88-F1
#
_entry.id   AF-A0AB39QL88-F1
#
_cell.length_a   1.000
_cell.length_b   1.000
_cell.length_c   1.000
_cell.angle_alpha   90.00
_cell.angle_beta   90.00
_cell.angle_gamma   90.00
#
_symmetry.space_group_name_H-M   'P 1'
#
loop_
_entity.id
_entity.type
_entity.pdbx_description
1 polymer ?
#
loop_
_entity_poly.entity_id
_entity_poly.type
_entity_poly.pdbx_seq_one_letter_code
_entity_poly.pdbx_strand_id
1 'polypeptide(L)'
;MTATTAVTPPAPAAPVAPRVPVSRAYRFELVKLVSQWRIRLLVLACWIAPGLFVAGVGQQSTLPSDTLFGRWMHATGWAGPLVMLGFAGTWALPLLTSVVAGDVFAAEDRLGTWRHLLVAVRSPARIFVAKSLASLTVILLLVAGLAVSSTLGGLASVGDQPLVGLDGHLLSSGDAAGRVLLAWLAALAPALSLAAIGLLGSVALGRSPMGLLLPPVVALAMSVAQMLPLPVAVRLALPGYAFISWNGLFTSPEQLTPLLIGVAVSLAWTVLATALAYVLFVRRDFTNPADDGSGRRALTLGVLPLAALTALTVGAVAVTTTSTGSGIEQAKVQKSLATVFAHLYRLQTGQLHRPAVTEAQLKATAACTKSDGQAAQEGAGNDWRCVVSWHLPGVSAVTGTAVYQLDVTSDGRFVADGDGPKEVNGYFLVRTSTGDAPNPLWQFDGNVDLLDHH
;
A
#
# COMPACT_ATOMS: atom_id res chain seq x y z
N MET A 1 38.66 81.97 -4.05
CA MET A 1 38.73 80.60 -4.64
C MET A 1 37.69 79.75 -3.93
N THR A 2 36.53 79.58 -4.53
CA THR A 2 35.45 78.71 -4.07
C THR A 2 35.63 77.35 -4.74
N ALA A 3 35.87 76.31 -3.94
CA ALA A 3 36.02 74.94 -4.42
C ALA A 3 34.63 74.34 -4.67
N THR A 4 34.28 74.15 -5.94
CA THR A 4 33.07 73.45 -6.37
C THR A 4 33.29 71.95 -6.17
N THR A 5 32.61 71.34 -5.20
CA THR A 5 32.56 69.89 -5.03
C THR A 5 31.75 69.29 -6.17
N ALA A 6 32.41 68.53 -7.04
CA ALA A 6 31.75 67.76 -8.09
C ALA A 6 30.89 66.66 -7.44
N VAL A 7 29.57 66.74 -7.64
CA VAL A 7 28.63 65.68 -7.26
C VAL A 7 28.77 64.54 -8.27
N THR A 8 29.31 63.41 -7.82
CA THR A 8 29.37 62.18 -8.62
C THR A 8 27.95 61.65 -8.84
N PRO A 9 27.52 61.40 -10.10
CA PRO A 9 26.21 60.82 -10.35
C PRO A 9 26.09 59.42 -9.73
N PRO A 10 24.90 59.02 -9.23
CA PRO A 10 24.71 57.69 -8.67
C PRO A 10 25.04 56.63 -9.72
N ALA A 11 25.90 55.66 -9.35
CA ALA A 11 26.25 54.55 -10.21
C ALA A 11 24.97 53.84 -10.68
N PRO A 12 24.85 53.48 -11.98
CA PRO A 12 23.68 52.75 -12.46
C PRO A 12 23.53 51.46 -11.65
N ALA A 13 22.32 51.21 -11.13
CA ALA A 13 22.01 50.02 -10.36
C ALA A 13 22.43 48.78 -11.17
N ALA A 14 23.39 48.01 -10.64
CA ALA A 14 23.86 46.80 -11.30
C ALA A 14 22.66 45.89 -11.62
N PRO A 15 22.54 45.37 -12.86
CA PRO A 15 21.42 44.53 -13.22
C PRO A 15 21.36 43.33 -12.26
N VAL A 16 20.25 43.20 -11.53
CA VAL A 16 20.02 42.09 -10.61
C VAL A 16 20.04 40.81 -11.44
N ALA A 17 21.12 40.02 -11.34
CA ALA A 17 21.26 38.84 -12.17
C ALA A 17 20.03 37.91 -11.95
N PRO A 18 19.43 37.40 -13.03
CA PRO A 18 18.15 36.71 -12.97
C PRO A 18 18.25 35.45 -12.11
N ARG A 19 17.23 35.23 -11.26
CA ARG A 19 17.13 34.03 -10.41
C ARG A 19 17.04 32.78 -11.29
N VAL A 20 17.79 31.73 -10.94
CA VAL A 20 17.79 30.46 -11.68
C VAL A 20 16.38 29.84 -11.72
N PRO A 21 15.90 29.39 -12.90
CA PRO A 21 14.60 28.75 -13.02
C PRO A 21 14.57 27.37 -12.32
N VAL A 22 13.40 26.99 -11.81
CA VAL A 22 13.20 25.70 -11.11
C VAL A 22 13.56 24.51 -12.00
N SER A 23 13.32 24.59 -13.32
CA SER A 23 13.64 23.52 -14.26
C SER A 23 15.13 23.17 -14.30
N ARG A 24 16.02 24.17 -14.23
CA ARG A 24 17.48 23.93 -14.22
C ARG A 24 17.93 23.34 -12.89
N ALA A 25 17.40 23.85 -11.77
CA ALA A 25 17.67 23.30 -10.45
C ALA A 25 17.18 21.85 -10.33
N TYR A 26 15.96 21.57 -10.80
CA TYR A 26 15.39 20.23 -10.85
C TYR A 26 16.26 19.27 -11.67
N ARG A 27 16.69 19.67 -12.87
CA ARG A 27 17.53 18.82 -13.73
C ARG A 27 18.88 18.51 -13.07
N PHE A 28 19.47 19.49 -12.39
CA PHE A 28 20.69 19.32 -11.61
C PHE A 28 20.49 18.33 -10.46
N GLU A 29 19.42 18.49 -9.67
CA GLU A 29 19.11 17.58 -8.55
C GLU A 29 18.82 16.16 -9.03
N LEU A 30 18.12 16.01 -10.16
CA LEU A 30 17.86 14.71 -10.75
C LEU A 30 19.16 14.01 -11.15
N VAL A 31 20.05 14.70 -11.87
CA VAL A 31 21.39 14.18 -12.24
C VAL A 31 22.18 13.81 -10.99
N LYS A 32 22.15 14.65 -9.96
CA LYS A 32 22.79 14.39 -8.68
C LYS A 32 22.27 13.09 -8.06
N LEU A 33 20.96 12.91 -7.92
CA LEU A 33 20.37 11.69 -7.35
C LEU A 33 20.74 10.46 -8.17
N VAL A 34 20.58 10.47 -9.50
CA VAL A 34 20.89 9.29 -10.33
C VAL A 34 22.39 9.04 -10.49
N SER A 35 23.25 10.00 -10.14
CA SER A 35 24.70 9.80 -10.09
C SER A 35 25.17 9.05 -8.84
N GLN A 36 24.36 9.04 -7.78
CA GLN A 36 24.67 8.34 -6.55
C GLN A 36 24.58 6.82 -6.76
N TRP A 37 25.63 6.11 -6.38
CA TRP A 37 25.69 4.64 -6.51
C TRP A 37 24.52 3.96 -5.78
N ARG A 38 24.10 4.49 -4.62
CA ARG A 38 22.97 3.97 -3.84
C ARG A 38 21.67 4.00 -4.66
N ILE A 39 21.35 5.13 -5.28
CA ILE A 39 20.15 5.27 -6.11
C ILE A 39 20.23 4.38 -7.36
N ARG A 40 21.40 4.28 -7.99
CA ARG A 40 21.60 3.36 -9.13
C ARG A 40 21.35 1.91 -8.75
N LEU A 41 21.85 1.47 -7.60
CA LEU A 41 21.58 0.13 -7.10
C LEU A 41 20.11 -0.08 -6.76
N LEU A 42 19.44 0.93 -6.18
CA LEU A 42 18.00 0.84 -5.91
C LEU A 42 17.18 0.76 -7.20
N VAL A 43 17.53 1.53 -8.22
CA VAL A 43 16.89 1.44 -9.55
C VAL A 43 17.11 0.05 -10.13
N LEU A 44 18.34 -0.46 -10.14
CA LEU A 44 18.64 -1.80 -10.64
C LEU A 44 17.84 -2.87 -9.86
N ALA A 45 17.83 -2.79 -8.54
CA ALA A 45 17.11 -3.71 -7.67
C ALA A 45 15.60 -3.66 -7.95
N CYS A 46 14.99 -2.48 -8.02
CA CYS A 46 13.55 -2.35 -8.26
C CYS A 46 13.12 -2.85 -9.64
N TRP A 47 13.98 -2.72 -10.66
CA TRP A 47 13.67 -3.12 -12.03
C TRP A 47 13.97 -4.59 -12.33
N ILE A 48 14.80 -5.26 -11.51
CA ILE A 48 15.22 -6.65 -11.77
C ILE A 48 14.75 -7.62 -10.68
N ALA A 49 14.93 -7.29 -9.41
CA ALA A 49 14.71 -8.23 -8.31
C ALA A 49 13.27 -8.75 -8.21
N PRO A 50 12.21 -7.93 -8.38
CA PRO A 50 10.83 -8.43 -8.34
C PRO A 50 10.53 -9.47 -9.42
N GLY A 51 10.96 -9.22 -10.67
CA GLY A 51 10.75 -10.16 -11.76
C GLY A 51 11.50 -11.48 -11.54
N LEU A 52 12.75 -11.40 -11.05
CA LEU A 52 13.53 -12.59 -10.69
C LEU A 52 12.90 -13.37 -9.52
N PHE A 53 12.38 -12.66 -8.51
CA PHE A 53 11.70 -13.27 -7.38
C PHE A 53 10.46 -14.05 -7.84
N VAL A 54 9.60 -13.43 -8.65
CA VAL A 54 8.39 -14.10 -9.16
C VAL A 54 8.76 -15.31 -10.02
N ALA A 55 9.74 -15.18 -10.91
CA ALA A 55 10.22 -16.29 -11.73
C ALA A 55 10.83 -17.43 -10.88
N GLY A 56 11.55 -17.08 -9.81
CA GLY A 56 12.13 -18.04 -8.87
C GLY A 56 11.07 -18.80 -8.09
N VAL A 57 10.04 -18.11 -7.56
CA VAL A 57 8.90 -18.77 -6.91
C VAL A 57 8.17 -19.68 -7.89
N GLY A 58 8.05 -19.28 -9.15
CA GLY A 58 7.47 -20.11 -10.21
C GLY A 58 8.16 -21.46 -10.43
N GLN A 59 9.42 -21.62 -10.00
CA GLN A 59 10.18 -22.87 -10.10
C GLN A 59 10.18 -23.69 -8.79
N GLN A 60 9.67 -23.14 -7.69
CA GLN A 60 9.62 -23.82 -6.41
C GLN A 60 8.36 -24.69 -6.32
N SER A 61 8.43 -25.73 -5.47
CA SER A 61 7.25 -26.53 -5.11
C SER A 61 6.45 -25.94 -3.94
N THR A 62 7.04 -24.98 -3.22
CA THR A 62 6.44 -24.31 -2.07
C THR A 62 6.04 -22.89 -2.43
N LEU A 63 4.78 -22.54 -2.18
CA LEU A 63 4.23 -21.21 -2.41
C LEU A 63 4.23 -20.39 -1.12
N PRO A 64 4.33 -19.06 -1.19
CA PRO A 64 4.16 -18.16 -0.04
C PRO A 64 2.68 -18.05 0.34
N SER A 65 2.10 -19.12 0.87
CA SER A 65 0.66 -19.26 1.16
C SER A 65 0.10 -18.26 2.16
N ASP A 66 0.96 -17.67 3.00
CA ASP A 66 0.57 -16.67 4.01
C ASP A 66 0.40 -15.26 3.43
N THR A 67 0.92 -15.05 2.22
CA THR A 67 0.80 -13.78 1.49
C THR A 67 -0.45 -13.79 0.63
N LEU A 68 -1.18 -12.66 0.61
CA LEU A 68 -2.36 -12.49 -0.22
C LEU A 68 -2.04 -12.75 -1.70
N PHE A 69 -2.85 -13.57 -2.37
CA PHE A 69 -2.62 -14.09 -3.73
C PHE A 69 -1.41 -15.03 -3.90
N GLY A 70 -0.65 -15.32 -2.84
CA GLY A 70 0.51 -16.20 -2.88
C GLY A 70 0.18 -17.61 -3.37
N ARG A 71 -0.99 -18.15 -2.99
CA ARG A 71 -1.49 -19.46 -3.45
C ARG A 71 -1.76 -19.54 -4.95
N TRP A 72 -2.02 -18.39 -5.58
CA TRP A 72 -2.34 -18.28 -7.00
C TRP A 72 -1.12 -18.04 -7.88
N MET A 73 0.09 -17.92 -7.31
CA MET A 73 1.30 -17.61 -8.08
C MET A 73 1.68 -18.65 -9.14
N HIS A 74 1.34 -19.93 -8.97
CA HIS A 74 1.52 -20.92 -10.05
C HIS A 74 0.35 -20.98 -11.03
N ALA A 75 -0.80 -20.41 -10.67
CA ALA A 75 -2.01 -20.46 -11.48
C ALA A 75 -2.09 -19.29 -12.47
N THR A 76 -1.58 -18.11 -12.11
CA THR A 76 -1.64 -16.91 -12.93
C THR A 76 -0.45 -15.98 -12.72
N GLY A 77 0.06 -15.42 -13.83
CA GLY A 77 1.11 -14.40 -13.79
C GLY A 77 0.69 -13.09 -13.12
N TRP A 78 -0.62 -12.82 -13.00
CA TRP A 78 -1.15 -11.61 -12.36
C TRP A 78 -1.06 -11.61 -10.83
N ALA A 79 -0.87 -12.78 -10.21
CA ALA A 79 -0.68 -12.87 -8.75
C ALA A 79 0.70 -12.31 -8.33
N GLY A 80 1.73 -12.46 -9.16
CA GLY A 80 3.09 -11.98 -8.91
C GLY A 80 3.18 -10.49 -8.51
N PRO A 81 2.64 -9.55 -9.31
CA PRO A 81 2.66 -8.13 -8.96
C PRO A 81 1.84 -7.78 -7.70
N LEU A 82 0.81 -8.55 -7.34
CA LEU A 82 0.01 -8.31 -6.12
C LEU A 82 0.74 -8.79 -4.87
N VAL A 83 1.37 -9.96 -4.93
CA VAL A 83 2.25 -10.46 -3.86
C VAL A 83 3.41 -9.47 -3.64
N MET A 84 4.01 -9.00 -4.74
CA MET A 84 5.06 -8.00 -4.67
C MET A 84 4.57 -6.68 -4.09
N LEU A 85 3.35 -6.24 -4.42
CA LEU A 85 2.76 -5.03 -3.87
C LEU A 85 2.58 -5.14 -2.35
N GLY A 86 2.05 -6.26 -1.84
CA GLY A 86 1.88 -6.48 -0.40
C GLY A 86 3.21 -6.45 0.36
N PHE A 87 4.24 -7.11 -0.17
CA PHE A 87 5.58 -7.04 0.40
C PHE A 87 6.18 -5.63 0.30
N ALA A 88 6.03 -4.97 -0.84
CA ALA A 88 6.61 -3.65 -1.07
C ALA A 88 5.97 -2.60 -0.16
N GLY A 89 4.64 -2.61 -0.01
CA GLY A 89 3.92 -1.71 0.90
C GLY A 89 4.40 -1.83 2.34
N THR A 90 4.61 -3.06 2.80
CA THR A 90 5.00 -3.31 4.20
C THR A 90 6.48 -3.01 4.46
N TRP A 91 7.38 -3.40 3.55
CA TRP A 91 8.82 -3.40 3.82
C TRP A 91 9.63 -2.50 2.88
N ALA A 92 9.41 -2.58 1.57
CA ALA A 92 10.29 -1.93 0.60
C ALA A 92 10.03 -0.43 0.49
N LEU A 93 8.78 0.00 0.30
CA LEU A 93 8.41 1.40 0.05
C LEU A 93 8.79 2.33 1.20
N PRO A 94 8.64 1.98 2.49
CA PRO A 94 9.15 2.80 3.59
C PRO A 94 10.67 3.00 3.53
N LEU A 95 11.42 1.98 3.15
CA LEU A 95 12.89 2.05 3.01
C LEU A 95 13.31 2.86 1.79
N LEU A 96 12.67 2.65 0.64
CA LEU A 96 12.96 3.36 -0.60
C LEU A 96 12.66 4.85 -0.46
N THR A 97 11.49 5.20 0.09
CA THR A 97 11.11 6.60 0.34
C THR A 97 12.03 7.26 1.35
N SER A 98 12.46 6.54 2.39
CA SER A 98 13.48 6.98 3.34
C SER A 98 14.82 7.35 2.67
N VAL A 99 15.37 6.45 1.85
CA VAL A 99 16.68 6.70 1.23
C VAL A 99 16.63 7.89 0.27
N VAL A 100 15.53 8.06 -0.47
CA VAL A 100 15.40 9.12 -1.47
C VAL A 100 15.01 10.47 -0.85
N ALA A 101 14.03 10.49 0.04
CA ALA A 101 13.47 11.72 0.60
C ALA A 101 14.05 12.10 1.97
N GLY A 102 14.42 11.11 2.79
CA GLY A 102 14.94 11.30 4.14
C GLY A 102 16.31 11.98 4.19
N ASP A 103 17.10 11.90 3.11
CA ASP A 103 18.45 12.45 3.07
C ASP A 103 18.65 13.64 2.11
N VAL A 104 17.63 14.01 1.33
CA VAL A 104 17.81 14.98 0.23
C VAL A 104 18.18 16.40 0.70
N PHE A 105 17.79 16.78 1.92
CA PHE A 105 18.18 18.03 2.58
C PHE A 105 19.29 17.79 3.62
N ALA A 106 19.16 16.76 4.45
CA ALA A 106 20.13 16.43 5.50
C ALA A 106 21.55 16.15 4.96
N ALA A 107 21.68 15.60 3.76
CA ALA A 107 22.99 15.42 3.12
C ALA A 107 23.69 16.76 2.84
N GLU A 108 22.95 17.80 2.47
CA GLU A 108 23.53 19.14 2.22
C GLU A 108 23.98 19.80 3.52
N ASP A 109 23.25 19.54 4.61
CA ASP A 109 23.63 19.99 5.95
C ASP A 109 24.94 19.34 6.41
N ARG A 110 25.11 18.03 6.17
CA ARG A 110 26.34 17.31 6.54
C ARG A 110 27.54 17.70 5.68
N LEU A 111 27.31 17.93 4.38
CA LEU A 111 28.37 18.28 3.42
C LEU A 111 28.66 19.79 3.36
N GLY A 112 27.85 20.63 4.01
CA GLY A 112 28.06 22.07 4.07
C GLY A 112 27.84 22.80 2.74
N THR A 113 27.03 22.24 1.84
CA THR A 113 26.87 22.72 0.45
C THR A 113 25.87 23.87 0.30
N TRP A 114 25.10 24.21 1.35
CA TRP A 114 24.05 25.23 1.32
C TRP A 114 24.52 26.60 0.82
N ARG A 115 25.72 27.04 1.21
CA ARG A 115 26.28 28.34 0.80
C ARG A 115 26.37 28.44 -0.72
N HIS A 116 26.83 27.37 -1.37
CA HIS A 116 26.97 27.30 -2.82
C HIS A 116 25.60 27.31 -3.52
N LEU A 117 24.65 26.50 -3.01
CA LEU A 117 23.29 26.42 -3.57
C LEU A 117 22.53 27.74 -3.45
N LEU A 118 22.65 28.43 -2.32
CA LEU A 118 21.97 29.71 -2.08
C LEU A 118 22.56 30.83 -2.94
N VAL A 119 23.89 30.86 -3.14
CA VAL A 119 24.53 31.84 -4.04
C VAL A 119 24.13 31.60 -5.50
N ALA A 120 24.03 30.33 -5.91
CA ALA A 120 23.66 29.97 -7.27
C ALA A 120 22.17 30.23 -7.58
N VAL A 121 21.26 29.73 -6.74
CA VAL A 121 19.81 29.76 -7.04
C VAL A 121 19.13 31.03 -6.50
N ARG A 122 19.66 31.62 -5.42
CA ARG A 122 19.18 32.86 -4.79
C ARG A 122 17.71 32.81 -4.32
N SER A 123 17.17 31.62 -4.04
CA SER A 123 15.81 31.44 -3.52
C SER A 123 15.64 30.08 -2.81
N PRO A 124 15.43 30.05 -1.48
CA PRO A 124 15.15 28.81 -0.75
C PRO A 124 13.91 28.07 -1.28
N ALA A 125 12.84 28.81 -1.58
CA ALA A 125 11.61 28.21 -2.10
C ALA A 125 11.83 27.42 -3.40
N ARG A 126 12.63 27.94 -4.33
CA ARG A 126 12.93 27.23 -5.60
C ARG A 126 13.81 26.01 -5.39
N ILE A 127 14.76 26.08 -4.45
CA ILE A 127 15.60 24.94 -4.09
C ILE A 127 14.74 23.81 -3.50
N PHE A 128 13.84 24.16 -2.58
CA PHE A 128 12.94 23.19 -1.98
C PHE A 128 12.10 22.47 -3.04
N VAL A 129 11.38 23.23 -3.88
CA VAL A 129 10.52 22.66 -4.93
C VAL A 129 11.33 21.78 -5.89
N ALA A 130 12.50 22.23 -6.32
CA ALA A 130 13.35 21.45 -7.23
C ALA A 130 13.79 20.11 -6.61
N LYS A 131 14.23 20.11 -5.36
CA LYS A 131 14.65 18.91 -4.62
C LYS A 131 13.48 17.96 -4.38
N SER A 132 12.35 18.47 -3.90
CA SER A 132 11.15 17.67 -3.64
C SER A 132 10.61 17.04 -4.93
N LEU A 133 10.59 17.77 -6.05
CA LEU A 133 10.18 17.22 -7.35
C LEU A 133 11.17 16.16 -7.86
N ALA A 134 12.48 16.37 -7.70
CA ALA A 134 13.48 15.37 -8.08
C ALA A 134 13.35 14.08 -7.26
N SER A 135 13.16 14.19 -5.94
CA SER A 135 12.87 13.04 -5.07
C SER A 135 11.58 12.33 -5.46
N LEU A 136 10.51 13.08 -5.77
CA LEU A 136 9.24 12.53 -6.25
C LEU A 136 9.45 11.71 -7.53
N THR A 137 10.15 12.27 -8.53
CA THR A 137 10.42 11.57 -9.79
C THR A 137 11.19 10.27 -9.58
N VAL A 138 12.21 10.27 -8.71
CA VAL A 138 12.97 9.05 -8.39
C VAL A 138 12.08 8.03 -7.68
N ILE A 139 11.25 8.43 -6.72
CA ILE A 139 10.33 7.52 -6.02
C ILE A 139 9.34 6.90 -7.01
N LEU A 140 8.73 7.70 -7.89
CA LEU A 140 7.82 7.21 -8.93
C LEU A 140 8.51 6.21 -9.88
N LEU A 141 9.76 6.48 -10.25
CA LEU A 141 10.57 5.56 -11.07
C LEU A 141 10.84 4.23 -10.36
N LEU A 142 11.12 4.25 -9.06
CA LEU A 142 11.36 3.04 -8.27
C LEU A 142 10.07 2.21 -8.13
N VAL A 143 8.93 2.85 -7.82
CA VAL A 143 7.63 2.17 -7.73
C VAL A 143 7.21 1.59 -9.09
N ALA A 144 7.38 2.36 -10.17
CA ALA A 144 7.12 1.87 -11.52
C ALA A 144 8.01 0.67 -11.86
N GLY A 145 9.30 0.71 -11.47
CA GLY A 145 10.20 -0.44 -11.60
C GLY A 145 9.67 -1.68 -10.90
N LEU A 146 9.24 -1.55 -9.64
CA LEU A 146 8.67 -2.66 -8.87
C LEU A 146 7.43 -3.27 -9.56
N ALA A 147 6.51 -2.41 -10.00
CA ALA A 147 5.26 -2.82 -10.65
C ALA A 147 5.53 -3.50 -12.00
N VAL A 148 6.33 -2.88 -12.86
CA VAL A 148 6.64 -3.40 -14.21
C VAL A 148 7.47 -4.68 -14.12
N SER A 149 8.49 -4.71 -13.26
CA SER A 149 9.37 -5.88 -13.10
C SER A 149 8.59 -7.11 -12.61
N SER A 150 7.75 -6.95 -11.58
CA SER A 150 6.94 -8.06 -11.06
C SER A 150 5.86 -8.52 -12.02
N THR A 151 5.23 -7.60 -12.76
CA THR A 151 4.22 -7.94 -13.79
C THR A 151 4.86 -8.70 -14.94
N LEU A 152 5.96 -8.20 -15.50
CA LEU A 152 6.67 -8.88 -16.59
C LEU A 152 7.23 -10.23 -16.14
N GLY A 153 7.76 -10.32 -14.92
CA GLY A 153 8.24 -11.58 -14.35
C GLY A 153 7.13 -12.62 -14.19
N GLY A 154 5.96 -12.22 -13.68
CA GLY A 154 4.79 -13.10 -13.55
C GLY A 154 4.25 -13.58 -14.89
N LEU A 155 4.05 -12.67 -15.84
CA LEU A 155 3.56 -13.02 -17.18
C LEU A 155 4.56 -13.89 -17.95
N ALA A 156 5.87 -13.64 -17.82
CA ALA A 156 6.88 -14.44 -18.50
C ALA A 156 7.06 -15.85 -17.89
N SER A 157 6.82 -16.03 -16.60
CA SER A 157 7.03 -17.31 -15.91
C SER A 157 5.79 -18.20 -15.88
N VAL A 158 4.60 -17.63 -15.70
CA VAL A 158 3.35 -18.38 -15.46
C VAL A 158 2.34 -18.18 -16.59
N GLY A 159 2.43 -17.07 -17.31
CA GLY A 159 1.54 -16.73 -18.42
C GLY A 159 0.31 -15.93 -18.00
N ASP A 160 -0.51 -15.62 -19.02
CA ASP A 160 -1.67 -14.75 -18.90
C ASP A 160 -2.95 -15.57 -18.67
N GLN A 161 -3.13 -16.04 -17.44
CA GLN A 161 -4.32 -16.79 -17.02
C GLN A 161 -5.25 -15.92 -16.15
N PRO A 162 -6.58 -16.16 -16.19
CA PRO A 162 -7.54 -15.45 -15.33
C PRO A 162 -7.15 -15.47 -13.85
N LEU A 163 -7.33 -14.34 -13.17
CA LEU A 163 -7.02 -14.20 -11.74
C LEU A 163 -8.27 -14.54 -10.92
N VAL A 164 -8.11 -15.32 -9.86
CA VAL A 164 -9.19 -15.57 -8.90
C VAL A 164 -9.24 -14.40 -7.91
N GLY A 165 -10.40 -13.72 -7.83
CA GLY A 165 -10.66 -12.65 -6.87
C GLY A 165 -10.77 -13.16 -5.44
N LEU A 166 -10.84 -12.24 -4.48
CA LEU A 166 -10.99 -12.57 -3.05
C LEU A 166 -12.38 -13.06 -2.68
N ASP A 167 -13.37 -12.75 -3.49
CA ASP A 167 -14.70 -13.36 -3.47
C ASP A 167 -14.77 -14.61 -4.35
N GLY A 168 -13.66 -15.09 -4.93
CA GLY A 168 -13.59 -16.33 -5.70
C GLY A 168 -14.03 -16.25 -7.16
N HIS A 169 -14.53 -15.10 -7.65
CA HIS A 169 -14.88 -14.97 -9.08
C HIS A 169 -13.62 -14.92 -9.95
N LEU A 170 -13.75 -15.31 -11.21
CA LEU A 170 -12.67 -15.24 -12.18
C LEU A 170 -12.66 -13.86 -12.84
N LEU A 171 -11.54 -13.16 -12.69
CA LEU A 171 -11.24 -11.94 -13.42
C LEU A 171 -10.59 -12.29 -14.75
N SER A 172 -11.10 -11.72 -15.84
CA SER A 172 -10.43 -11.79 -17.12
C SER A 172 -9.04 -11.13 -17.05
N SER A 173 -8.12 -11.53 -17.92
CA SER A 173 -6.78 -10.93 -17.98
C SER A 173 -6.78 -9.41 -18.11
N GLY A 174 -7.72 -8.85 -18.90
CA GLY A 174 -7.87 -7.41 -19.05
C GLY A 174 -8.33 -6.71 -17.77
N ASP A 175 -9.31 -7.29 -17.08
CA ASP A 175 -9.82 -6.76 -15.82
C ASP A 175 -8.78 -6.88 -14.70
N ALA A 176 -8.06 -8.01 -14.68
CA ALA A 176 -6.94 -8.24 -13.76
C ALA A 176 -5.83 -7.21 -14.00
N ALA A 177 -5.42 -6.96 -15.25
CA ALA A 177 -4.42 -5.96 -15.57
C ALA A 177 -4.83 -4.55 -15.11
N GLY A 178 -6.09 -4.17 -15.35
CA GLY A 178 -6.65 -2.90 -14.90
C GLY A 178 -6.62 -2.75 -13.38
N ARG A 179 -7.09 -3.78 -12.64
CA ARG A 179 -7.13 -3.77 -11.18
C ARG A 179 -5.75 -3.84 -10.54
N VAL A 180 -4.80 -4.57 -11.14
CA VAL A 180 -3.38 -4.56 -10.71
C VAL A 180 -2.79 -3.17 -10.86
N LEU A 181 -3.01 -2.49 -11.99
CA LEU A 181 -2.55 -1.12 -12.19
C LEU A 181 -3.17 -0.16 -11.16
N LEU A 182 -4.49 -0.26 -10.94
CA LEU A 182 -5.20 0.55 -9.94
C LEU A 182 -4.67 0.30 -8.52
N ALA A 183 -4.37 -0.94 -8.15
CA ALA A 183 -3.78 -1.27 -6.85
C ALA A 183 -2.41 -0.61 -6.66
N TRP A 184 -1.53 -0.68 -7.66
CA TRP A 184 -0.22 0.00 -7.62
C TRP A 184 -0.35 1.53 -7.59
N LEU A 185 -1.31 2.10 -8.34
CA LEU A 185 -1.59 3.54 -8.31
C LEU A 185 -2.12 3.98 -6.94
N ALA A 186 -3.02 3.22 -6.32
CA ALA A 186 -3.54 3.52 -5.00
C ALA A 186 -2.45 3.47 -3.93
N ALA A 187 -1.51 2.51 -4.04
CA ALA A 187 -0.36 2.40 -3.15
C ALA A 187 0.67 3.54 -3.27
N LEU A 188 0.60 4.36 -4.33
CA LEU A 188 1.42 5.58 -4.41
C LEU A 188 1.04 6.57 -3.31
N ALA A 189 -0.24 6.73 -2.99
CA ALA A 189 -0.68 7.70 -1.99
C ALA A 189 -0.01 7.49 -0.61
N PRO A 190 -0.05 6.29 0.00
CA PRO A 190 0.65 6.05 1.26
C PRO A 190 2.18 6.09 1.10
N ALA A 191 2.75 5.69 -0.05
CA ALA A 191 4.19 5.85 -0.29
C ALA A 191 4.61 7.33 -0.32
N LEU A 192 3.80 8.21 -0.91
CA LEU A 192 4.04 9.66 -0.91
C LEU A 192 3.90 10.26 0.49
N SER A 193 3.00 9.72 1.32
CA SER A 193 2.89 10.15 2.72
C SER A 193 4.18 9.87 3.50
N LEU A 194 4.76 8.67 3.32
CA LEU A 194 6.03 8.28 3.91
C LEU A 194 7.19 9.11 3.36
N ALA A 195 7.20 9.40 2.05
CA ALA A 195 8.17 10.28 1.44
C ALA A 195 8.11 11.70 2.01
N ALA A 196 6.91 12.25 2.21
CA ALA A 196 6.70 13.57 2.79
C ALA A 196 7.16 13.63 4.25
N ILE A 197 6.95 12.57 5.03
CA ILE A 197 7.52 12.42 6.38
C ILE A 197 9.05 12.39 6.33
N GLY A 198 9.63 11.68 5.35
CA GLY A 198 11.07 11.68 5.10
C GLY A 198 11.60 13.08 4.79
N LEU A 199 10.94 13.83 3.89
CA LEU A 199 11.27 15.22 3.57
C LEU A 199 11.22 16.11 4.81
N LEU A 200 10.15 16.01 5.60
CA LEU A 200 9.98 16.74 6.84
C LEU A 200 11.12 16.44 7.83
N GLY A 201 11.45 15.15 8.01
CA GLY A 201 12.58 14.72 8.83
C GLY A 201 13.92 15.26 8.32
N SER A 202 14.14 15.21 7.00
CA SER A 202 15.36 15.69 6.34
C SER A 202 15.59 17.19 6.57
N VAL A 203 14.52 17.99 6.56
CA VAL A 203 14.60 19.44 6.82
C VAL A 203 14.72 19.73 8.32
N ALA A 204 13.92 19.07 9.15
CA ALA A 204 13.77 19.42 10.56
C ALA A 204 14.95 18.96 11.43
N LEU A 205 15.64 17.88 11.06
CA LEU A 205 16.71 17.26 11.86
C LEU A 205 18.13 17.69 11.44
N GLY A 206 18.23 18.60 10.46
CA GLY A 206 19.49 19.23 10.05
C GLY A 206 20.57 18.22 9.65
N ARG A 207 21.72 18.28 10.33
CA ARG A 207 22.87 17.39 10.06
C ARG A 207 22.64 15.93 10.46
N SER A 208 21.60 15.64 11.25
CA SER A 208 21.37 14.30 11.76
C SER A 208 20.83 13.37 10.66
N PRO A 209 21.39 12.15 10.48
CA PRO A 209 20.85 11.17 9.54
C PRO A 209 19.51 10.56 10.03
N MET A 210 18.98 10.99 11.17
CA MET A 210 17.70 10.51 11.71
C MET A 210 16.52 10.70 10.75
N GLY A 211 16.58 11.65 9.81
CA GLY A 211 15.59 11.80 8.75
C GLY A 211 15.37 10.54 7.90
N LEU A 212 16.40 9.68 7.76
CA LEU A 212 16.28 8.39 7.08
C LEU A 212 15.47 7.37 7.91
N LEU A 213 15.47 7.46 9.24
CA LEU A 213 14.78 6.46 10.07
C LEU A 213 13.29 6.75 10.20
N LEU A 214 12.84 7.99 9.96
CA LEU A 214 11.45 8.38 10.18
C LEU A 214 10.45 7.57 9.34
N PRO A 215 10.58 7.45 8.01
CA PRO A 215 9.62 6.69 7.20
C PRO A 215 9.46 5.22 7.62
N PRO A 216 10.53 4.41 7.78
CA PRO A 216 10.39 3.02 8.19
C PRO A 216 9.87 2.87 9.63
N VAL A 217 10.27 3.75 10.57
CA VAL A 217 9.76 3.69 11.95
C VAL A 217 8.27 4.02 12.00
N VAL A 218 7.83 5.05 11.26
CA VAL A 218 6.40 5.41 11.20
C VAL A 218 5.60 4.31 10.50
N ALA A 219 6.10 3.76 9.40
CA ALA A 219 5.46 2.65 8.70
C ALA A 219 5.33 1.40 9.61
N LEU A 220 6.38 1.07 10.37
CA LEU A 220 6.35 -0.04 11.33
C LEU A 220 5.37 0.23 12.48
N ALA A 221 5.35 1.45 13.03
CA ALA A 221 4.39 1.81 14.07
C ALA A 221 2.95 1.69 13.56
N MET A 222 2.69 2.14 12.33
CA MET A 222 1.39 1.98 11.68
C MET A 222 1.06 0.51 11.41
N SER A 223 2.00 -0.32 10.96
CA SER A 223 1.74 -1.74 10.72
C SER A 223 1.42 -2.50 12.01
N VAL A 224 2.13 -2.21 13.11
CA VAL A 224 1.80 -2.74 14.44
C VAL A 224 0.41 -2.28 14.88
N ALA A 225 0.08 -1.00 14.68
CA ALA A 225 -1.26 -0.49 14.98
C ALA A 225 -2.34 -1.22 14.16
N GLN A 226 -2.08 -1.51 12.88
CA GLN A 226 -2.99 -2.25 12.02
C GLN A 226 -3.18 -3.71 12.44
N MET A 227 -2.28 -4.31 13.22
CA MET A 227 -2.48 -5.65 13.78
C MET A 227 -3.45 -5.66 14.97
N LEU A 228 -3.58 -4.54 15.69
CA LEU A 228 -4.48 -4.42 16.83
C LEU A 228 -5.96 -4.39 16.39
N PRO A 229 -6.91 -4.81 17.25
CA PRO A 229 -8.34 -4.70 17.00
C PRO A 229 -8.82 -3.25 17.17
N LEU A 230 -8.36 -2.36 16.29
CA LEU A 230 -8.76 -0.95 16.27
C LEU A 230 -10.18 -0.79 15.70
N PRO A 231 -10.97 0.20 16.17
CA PRO A 231 -12.21 0.59 15.52
C PRO A 231 -11.98 0.97 14.06
N VAL A 232 -12.96 0.69 13.19
CA VAL A 232 -12.85 0.93 11.73
C VAL A 232 -12.43 2.38 11.43
N ALA A 233 -13.02 3.36 12.11
CA ALA A 233 -12.67 4.77 11.91
C ALA A 233 -11.18 5.09 12.18
N VAL A 234 -10.60 4.50 13.22
CA VAL A 234 -9.17 4.68 13.55
C VAL A 234 -8.30 4.01 12.49
N ARG A 235 -8.70 2.81 12.05
CA ARG A 235 -8.00 2.05 11.03
C ARG A 235 -7.92 2.81 9.71
N LEU A 236 -9.06 3.30 9.23
CA LEU A 236 -9.18 4.04 7.95
C LEU A 236 -8.46 5.39 7.99
N ALA A 237 -8.31 6.00 9.17
CA ALA A 237 -7.63 7.27 9.36
C ALA A 237 -6.10 7.18 9.36
N LEU A 238 -5.52 5.97 9.30
CA LEU A 238 -4.08 5.77 9.19
C LEU A 238 -3.66 5.61 7.72
N PRO A 239 -2.66 6.38 7.24
CA PRO A 239 -2.17 6.25 5.86
C PRO A 239 -1.78 4.82 5.47
N GLY A 240 -1.22 4.05 6.40
CA GLY A 240 -0.82 2.66 6.17
C GLY A 240 -1.97 1.73 5.74
N TYR A 241 -3.24 2.08 6.00
CA TYR A 241 -4.37 1.26 5.58
C TYR A 241 -4.50 1.17 4.05
N ALA A 242 -4.09 2.20 3.31
CA ALA A 242 -4.10 2.18 1.85
C ALA A 242 -3.14 1.13 1.23
N PHE A 243 -2.15 0.65 2.00
CA PHE A 243 -1.32 -0.50 1.59
C PHE A 243 -2.02 -1.85 1.74
N ILE A 244 -3.23 -1.88 2.30
CA ILE A 244 -4.03 -3.09 2.52
C ILE A 244 -5.31 -3.03 1.69
N SER A 245 -6.03 -1.91 1.73
CA SER A 245 -7.38 -1.73 1.18
C SER A 245 -7.51 -1.88 -0.35
N TRP A 246 -6.40 -1.95 -1.08
CA TRP A 246 -6.42 -2.25 -2.52
C TRP A 246 -6.96 -3.66 -2.80
N ASN A 247 -6.92 -4.54 -1.79
CA ASN A 247 -7.52 -5.88 -1.85
C ASN A 247 -9.02 -5.82 -2.22
N GLY A 248 -9.74 -4.78 -1.80
CA GLY A 248 -11.15 -4.55 -2.11
C GLY A 248 -11.46 -4.40 -3.60
N LEU A 249 -10.47 -4.04 -4.43
CA LEU A 249 -10.60 -4.01 -5.89
C LEU A 249 -10.82 -5.40 -6.49
N PHE A 250 -10.50 -6.48 -5.77
CA PHE A 250 -10.59 -7.86 -6.24
C PHE A 250 -11.83 -8.58 -5.68
N THR A 251 -12.88 -7.83 -5.33
CA THR A 251 -14.17 -8.35 -4.87
C THR A 251 -15.32 -7.89 -5.76
N SER A 252 -16.45 -8.60 -5.76
CA SER A 252 -17.70 -8.21 -6.43
C SER A 252 -18.85 -8.19 -5.41
N PRO A 253 -19.45 -7.02 -5.10
CA PRO A 253 -19.11 -5.67 -5.57
C PRO A 253 -17.74 -5.18 -5.04
N GLU A 254 -17.13 -4.24 -5.76
CA GLU A 254 -15.83 -3.66 -5.38
C GLU A 254 -15.95 -2.79 -4.12
N GLN A 255 -15.09 -3.02 -3.14
CA GLN A 255 -15.03 -2.23 -1.90
C GLN A 255 -14.19 -0.96 -2.10
N LEU A 256 -14.72 0.00 -2.87
CA LEU A 256 -14.01 1.24 -3.23
C LEU A 256 -13.95 2.25 -2.10
N THR A 257 -14.96 2.30 -1.23
CA THR A 257 -15.06 3.31 -0.17
C THR A 257 -13.87 3.26 0.81
N PRO A 258 -13.49 2.10 1.39
CA PRO A 258 -12.31 2.01 2.26
C PRO A 258 -11.02 2.45 1.55
N LEU A 259 -10.88 2.08 0.27
CA LEU A 259 -9.72 2.44 -0.55
C LEU A 259 -9.61 3.95 -0.77
N LEU A 260 -10.71 4.60 -1.17
CA LEU A 260 -10.74 6.04 -1.41
C LEU A 260 -10.49 6.84 -0.14
N ILE A 261 -11.00 6.40 1.01
CA ILE A 261 -10.71 7.01 2.32
C ILE A 261 -9.21 6.91 2.62
N GLY A 262 -8.62 5.70 2.50
CA GLY A 262 -7.20 5.49 2.75
C GLY A 262 -6.30 6.34 1.83
N VAL A 263 -6.66 6.46 0.55
CA VAL A 263 -5.96 7.33 -0.42
C VAL A 263 -6.09 8.80 -0.02
N ALA A 264 -7.29 9.28 0.29
CA ALA A 264 -7.53 10.68 0.67
C ALA A 264 -6.76 11.06 1.94
N VAL A 265 -6.79 10.20 2.97
CA VAL A 265 -6.04 10.36 4.21
C VAL A 265 -4.54 10.42 3.94
N SER A 266 -4.02 9.52 3.10
CA SER A 266 -2.60 9.49 2.74
C SER A 266 -2.16 10.75 1.98
N LEU A 267 -3.00 11.26 1.07
CA LEU A 267 -2.75 12.51 0.36
C LEU A 267 -2.81 13.72 1.29
N ALA A 268 -3.75 13.76 2.24
CA ALA A 268 -3.82 14.82 3.26
C ALA A 268 -2.54 14.86 4.11
N TRP A 269 -2.05 13.70 4.54
CA TRP A 269 -0.75 13.58 5.22
C TRP A 269 0.41 14.06 4.34
N THR A 270 0.42 13.68 3.06
CA THR A 270 1.45 14.09 2.09
C THR A 270 1.51 15.61 1.95
N VAL A 271 0.35 16.25 1.76
CA VAL A 271 0.23 17.71 1.61
C VAL A 271 0.66 18.41 2.89
N LEU A 272 0.15 17.98 4.05
CA LEU A 272 0.48 18.60 5.32
C LEU A 272 1.97 18.47 5.66
N ALA A 273 2.54 17.26 5.59
CA ALA A 273 3.95 17.05 5.91
C ALA A 273 4.88 17.83 4.96
N THR A 274 4.55 17.87 3.66
CA THR A 274 5.33 18.64 2.67
C THR A 274 5.20 20.15 2.89
N ALA A 275 4.01 20.65 3.23
CA ALA A 275 3.79 22.06 3.54
C ALA A 275 4.56 22.47 4.81
N LEU A 276 4.56 21.65 5.85
CA LEU A 276 5.34 21.88 7.07
C LEU A 276 6.84 21.89 6.77
N ALA A 277 7.32 20.92 5.96
CA ALA A 277 8.71 20.88 5.51
C ALA A 277 9.09 22.16 4.74
N TYR A 278 8.22 22.63 3.84
CA TYR A 278 8.41 23.85 3.08
C TYR A 278 8.50 25.08 3.98
N VAL A 279 7.56 25.24 4.92
CA VAL A 279 7.53 26.38 5.84
C VAL A 279 8.76 26.40 6.74
N LEU A 280 9.17 25.23 7.27
CA LEU A 280 10.38 25.10 8.09
C LEU A 280 11.63 25.45 7.28
N PHE A 281 11.72 24.99 6.03
CA PHE A 281 12.88 25.24 5.17
C PHE A 281 13.01 26.71 4.76
N VAL A 282 11.91 27.35 4.33
CA VAL A 282 11.95 28.76 3.87
C VAL A 282 12.22 29.73 5.02
N ARG A 283 11.80 29.39 6.24
CA ARG A 283 12.05 30.19 7.44
C ARG A 283 13.39 29.89 8.13
N ARG A 284 14.15 28.92 7.62
CA ARG A 284 15.43 28.53 8.21
C ARG A 284 16.47 29.62 8.02
N ASP A 285 17.17 29.97 9.09
CA ASP A 285 18.32 30.86 9.02
C ASP A 285 19.56 30.06 8.58
N PHE A 286 20.14 30.46 7.46
CA PHE A 286 21.36 29.85 6.91
C PHE A 286 22.64 30.59 7.32
N THR A 287 22.51 31.71 8.04
CA THR A 287 23.64 32.54 8.46
C THR A 287 24.22 32.12 9.81
N ASN A 288 23.39 31.55 10.69
CA ASN A 288 23.82 31.07 11.99
C ASN A 288 24.23 29.59 11.95
N PRO A 289 25.53 29.26 12.11
CA PRO A 289 26.01 27.87 12.09
C PRO A 289 25.57 27.05 13.33
N ALA A 290 25.03 27.69 14.37
CA ALA A 290 24.48 27.06 15.57
C ALA A 290 22.96 26.79 15.48
N ASP A 291 22.27 27.27 14.45
CA ASP A 291 20.85 26.94 14.20
C ASP A 291 20.74 25.58 13.48
N ASP A 292 21.22 24.54 14.17
CA ASP A 292 21.02 23.15 13.79
C ASP A 292 19.61 22.75 14.25
N GLY A 293 18.65 22.75 13.31
CA GLY A 293 17.29 22.22 13.42
C GLY A 293 16.81 21.95 14.85
N SER A 294 16.31 22.97 15.56
CA SER A 294 15.91 22.79 16.96
C SER A 294 14.85 21.68 17.08
N GLY A 295 15.19 20.56 17.74
CA GLY A 295 14.28 19.41 17.90
C GLY A 295 12.92 19.79 18.51
N ARG A 296 12.88 20.88 19.28
CA ARG A 296 11.66 21.48 19.83
C ARG A 296 10.71 22.03 18.75
N ARG A 297 11.24 22.65 17.68
CA ARG A 297 10.44 23.06 16.50
C ARG A 297 10.01 21.83 15.69
N ALA A 298 10.86 20.81 15.57
CA ALA A 298 10.50 19.56 14.87
C ALA A 298 9.32 18.84 15.53
N LEU A 299 9.31 18.77 16.87
CA LEU A 299 8.20 18.18 17.64
C LEU A 299 6.92 19.01 17.53
N THR A 300 7.00 20.33 17.78
CA THR A 300 5.82 21.19 17.83
C THR A 300 5.23 21.52 16.46
N LEU A 301 6.05 21.66 15.43
CA LEU A 301 5.62 22.01 14.07
C LEU A 301 5.58 20.81 13.13
N GLY A 302 6.08 19.64 13.52
CA GLY A 302 6.03 18.41 12.72
C GLY A 302 5.03 17.39 13.26
N VAL A 303 5.23 16.90 14.48
CA VAL A 303 4.45 15.80 15.05
C VAL A 303 3.03 16.24 15.44
N LEU A 304 2.89 17.37 16.14
CA LEU A 304 1.57 17.82 16.62
C LEU A 304 0.55 18.06 15.50
N PRO A 305 0.88 18.72 14.37
CA PRO A 305 -0.07 18.89 13.27
C PRO A 305 -0.51 17.56 12.63
N LEU A 306 0.40 16.59 12.50
CA LEU A 306 0.07 15.27 11.95
C LEU A 306 -0.82 14.48 12.92
N ALA A 307 -0.57 14.58 14.23
CA ALA A 307 -1.44 14.00 15.24
C ALA A 307 -2.83 14.66 15.24
N ALA A 308 -2.90 15.99 15.13
CA ALA A 308 -4.16 16.72 15.00
C ALA A 308 -4.92 16.33 13.73
N LEU A 309 -4.23 16.20 12.59
CA LEU A 309 -4.81 15.69 11.34
C LEU A 309 -5.40 14.30 11.55
N THR A 310 -4.68 13.41 12.23
CA THR A 310 -5.17 12.05 12.53
C THR A 310 -6.44 12.10 13.38
N ALA A 311 -6.46 12.90 14.44
CA ALA A 311 -7.66 13.02 15.28
C ALA A 311 -8.87 13.56 14.49
N LEU A 312 -8.63 14.53 13.60
CA LEU A 312 -9.66 15.09 12.72
C LEU A 312 -10.17 14.07 11.70
N THR A 313 -9.28 13.29 11.07
CA THR A 313 -9.68 12.24 10.11
C THR A 313 -10.41 11.11 10.81
N VAL A 314 -9.99 10.70 12.01
CA VAL A 314 -10.73 9.74 12.84
C VAL A 314 -12.14 10.24 13.12
N GLY A 315 -12.28 11.48 13.58
CA GLY A 315 -13.59 12.08 13.86
C GLY A 315 -14.47 12.18 12.61
N ALA A 316 -13.91 12.60 11.47
CA ALA A 316 -14.63 12.70 10.21
C ALA A 316 -15.10 11.33 9.73
N VAL A 317 -14.22 10.32 9.71
CA VAL A 317 -14.58 8.96 9.31
C VAL A 317 -15.64 8.38 10.25
N ALA A 318 -15.47 8.53 11.56
CA ALA A 318 -16.43 8.02 12.55
C ALA A 318 -17.84 8.62 12.38
N VAL A 319 -17.96 9.86 11.91
CA VAL A 319 -19.26 10.49 11.62
C VAL A 319 -19.85 9.98 10.30
N THR A 320 -19.01 9.70 9.31
CA THR A 320 -19.46 9.26 7.98
C THR A 320 -19.68 7.76 7.86
N THR A 321 -19.09 6.96 8.73
CA THR A 321 -19.21 5.49 8.73
C THR A 321 -20.03 5.03 9.92
N THR A 322 -21.08 4.25 9.69
CA THR A 322 -21.97 3.70 10.73
C THR A 322 -21.29 2.65 11.63
N SER A 323 -20.14 2.11 11.20
CA SER A 323 -19.39 1.09 11.93
C SER A 323 -18.52 1.72 13.03
N THR A 324 -19.02 1.72 14.27
CA THR A 324 -18.27 2.17 15.46
C THR A 324 -17.38 1.07 16.06
N GLY A 325 -17.58 -0.18 15.64
CA GLY A 325 -16.89 -1.37 16.14
C GLY A 325 -15.76 -1.85 15.23
N SER A 326 -15.58 -3.17 15.17
CA SER A 326 -14.58 -3.81 14.31
C SER A 326 -14.97 -3.85 12.83
N GLY A 327 -16.26 -3.70 12.51
CA GLY A 327 -16.82 -3.91 11.18
C GLY A 327 -16.93 -5.37 10.76
N ILE A 328 -16.40 -6.31 11.55
CA ILE A 328 -16.42 -7.75 11.31
C ILE A 328 -17.61 -8.33 12.08
N GLU A 329 -18.75 -8.44 11.40
CA GLU A 329 -19.98 -8.99 11.98
C GLU A 329 -20.26 -10.38 11.44
N GLN A 330 -20.88 -11.24 12.28
CA GLN A 330 -21.26 -12.61 11.91
C GLN A 330 -21.97 -12.69 10.56
N ALA A 331 -22.97 -11.83 10.33
CA ALA A 331 -23.73 -11.82 9.08
C ALA A 331 -22.86 -11.52 7.85
N LYS A 332 -21.88 -10.62 7.99
CA LYS A 332 -20.95 -10.27 6.90
C LYS A 332 -19.95 -11.40 6.63
N VAL A 333 -19.44 -12.04 7.69
CA VAL A 333 -18.57 -13.24 7.56
C VAL A 333 -19.31 -14.35 6.84
N GLN A 334 -20.55 -14.66 7.25
CA GLN A 334 -21.39 -15.67 6.61
C GLN A 334 -21.64 -15.37 5.13
N LYS A 335 -22.01 -14.12 4.82
CA LYS A 335 -22.27 -13.69 3.44
C LYS A 335 -21.02 -13.79 2.57
N SER A 336 -19.88 -13.31 3.08
CA SER A 336 -18.62 -13.36 2.34
C SER A 336 -18.19 -14.80 2.08
N LEU A 337 -18.16 -15.65 3.12
CA LEU A 337 -17.79 -17.06 2.98
C LEU A 337 -18.70 -17.82 2.00
N ALA A 338 -20.02 -17.63 2.08
CA ALA A 338 -20.97 -18.28 1.18
C ALA A 338 -20.76 -17.85 -0.29
N THR A 339 -20.45 -16.57 -0.52
CA THR A 339 -20.16 -16.02 -1.85
C THR A 339 -18.89 -16.64 -2.42
N VAL A 340 -17.80 -16.63 -1.64
CA VAL A 340 -16.51 -17.19 -2.05
C VAL A 340 -16.64 -18.67 -2.37
N PHE A 341 -17.30 -19.42 -1.50
CA PHE A 341 -17.55 -20.84 -1.71
C PHE A 341 -18.33 -21.09 -3.00
N ALA A 342 -19.41 -20.34 -3.27
CA ALA A 342 -20.21 -20.54 -4.47
C ALA A 342 -19.40 -20.33 -5.76
N HIS A 343 -18.56 -19.30 -5.80
CA HIS A 343 -17.69 -19.04 -6.95
C HIS A 343 -16.61 -20.12 -7.13
N LEU A 344 -15.89 -20.47 -6.05
CA LEU A 344 -14.83 -21.48 -6.11
C LEU A 344 -15.37 -22.89 -6.37
N TYR A 345 -16.59 -23.19 -5.93
CA TYR A 345 -17.25 -24.47 -6.24
C TYR A 345 -17.50 -24.62 -7.75
N ARG A 346 -17.88 -23.55 -8.44
CA ARG A 346 -18.03 -23.56 -9.90
C ARG A 346 -16.68 -23.80 -10.59
N LEU A 347 -15.62 -23.16 -10.10
CA LEU A 347 -14.25 -23.37 -10.61
C LEU A 347 -13.83 -24.85 -10.47
N GLN A 348 -13.98 -25.42 -9.26
CA GLN A 348 -13.66 -26.82 -9.01
C GLN A 348 -14.52 -27.77 -9.87
N THR A 349 -15.81 -27.48 -10.01
CA THR A 349 -16.74 -28.25 -10.85
C THR A 349 -16.25 -28.32 -12.29
N GLY A 350 -15.78 -27.19 -12.84
CA GLY A 350 -15.16 -27.14 -14.16
C GLY A 350 -13.87 -27.96 -14.24
N GLN A 351 -12.96 -27.82 -13.28
CA GLN A 351 -11.69 -28.56 -13.24
C GLN A 351 -11.90 -30.09 -13.16
N LEU A 352 -12.92 -30.53 -12.45
CA LEU A 352 -13.30 -31.93 -12.27
C LEU A 352 -14.25 -32.45 -13.34
N HIS A 353 -14.60 -31.64 -14.35
CA HIS A 353 -15.51 -32.00 -15.45
C HIS A 353 -16.88 -32.50 -14.95
N ARG A 354 -17.35 -31.94 -13.82
CA ARG A 354 -18.68 -32.20 -13.26
C ARG A 354 -19.75 -31.39 -14.04
N PRO A 355 -21.03 -31.77 -13.99
CA PRO A 355 -22.11 -30.99 -14.59
C PRO A 355 -22.10 -29.55 -14.11
N ALA A 356 -22.22 -28.59 -15.05
CA ALA A 356 -22.16 -27.18 -14.74
C ALA A 356 -23.34 -26.76 -13.83
N VAL A 357 -23.02 -25.99 -12.80
CA VAL A 357 -23.99 -25.42 -11.85
C VAL A 357 -23.81 -23.91 -11.77
N THR A 358 -24.91 -23.19 -11.57
CA THR A 358 -24.90 -21.75 -11.32
C THR A 358 -24.98 -21.44 -9.83
N GLU A 359 -24.53 -20.26 -9.41
CA GLU A 359 -24.65 -19.81 -8.00
C GLU A 359 -26.11 -19.82 -7.52
N ALA A 360 -27.03 -19.39 -8.38
CA ALA A 360 -28.46 -19.38 -8.08
C ALA A 360 -29.04 -20.79 -7.88
N GLN A 361 -28.44 -21.81 -8.51
CA GLN A 361 -28.79 -23.21 -8.28
C GLN A 361 -28.16 -23.74 -6.99
N LEU A 362 -26.91 -23.37 -6.70
CA LEU A 362 -26.19 -23.78 -5.51
C LEU A 362 -26.87 -23.28 -4.22
N LYS A 363 -27.40 -22.05 -4.23
CA LYS A 363 -28.00 -21.39 -3.06
C LYS A 363 -27.13 -21.60 -1.81
N ALA A 364 -25.82 -21.35 -1.96
CA ALA A 364 -24.86 -21.55 -0.90
C ALA A 364 -25.17 -20.62 0.27
N THR A 365 -25.18 -21.16 1.47
CA THR A 365 -25.34 -20.39 2.71
C THR A 365 -24.30 -20.84 3.73
N ALA A 366 -23.89 -19.94 4.63
CA ALA A 366 -22.94 -20.27 5.68
C ALA A 366 -23.54 -19.97 7.06
N ALA A 367 -23.35 -20.90 8.00
CA ALA A 367 -23.63 -20.72 9.42
C ALA A 367 -22.30 -20.64 10.16
N CYS A 368 -21.94 -19.45 10.65
CA CYS A 368 -20.67 -19.20 11.33
C CYS A 368 -20.88 -18.89 12.80
N THR A 369 -20.06 -19.45 13.66
CA THR A 369 -20.02 -19.13 15.10
C THR A 369 -18.60 -18.85 15.53
N LYS A 370 -18.41 -17.76 16.29
CA LYS A 370 -17.15 -17.41 16.95
C LYS A 370 -17.13 -17.94 18.37
N SER A 371 -16.00 -18.49 18.81
CA SER A 371 -15.81 -19.06 20.16
C SER A 371 -16.94 -20.03 20.56
N ASP A 372 -17.40 -20.87 19.62
CA ASP A 372 -18.53 -21.80 19.80
C ASP A 372 -19.83 -21.14 20.33
N GLY A 373 -20.04 -19.86 20.00
CA GLY A 373 -21.22 -19.10 20.44
C GLY A 373 -21.13 -18.53 21.85
N GLN A 374 -20.00 -18.71 22.54
CA GLN A 374 -19.83 -18.29 23.94
C GLN A 374 -19.38 -16.82 24.10
N ALA A 375 -18.91 -16.20 23.02
CA ALA A 375 -18.46 -14.81 23.00
C ALA A 375 -19.29 -13.95 22.04
N ALA A 376 -19.00 -12.64 22.01
CA ALA A 376 -19.59 -11.73 21.02
C ALA A 376 -19.27 -12.24 19.60
N GLN A 377 -20.30 -12.35 18.75
CA GLN A 377 -20.18 -12.88 17.39
C GLN A 377 -19.65 -11.82 16.41
N GLU A 378 -18.54 -11.19 16.78
CA GLU A 378 -17.92 -10.10 16.05
C GLU A 378 -16.40 -10.05 16.28
N GLY A 379 -15.69 -9.36 15.37
CA GLY A 379 -14.26 -9.07 15.47
C GLY A 379 -13.33 -10.17 14.97
N ALA A 380 -12.05 -9.81 14.86
CA ALA A 380 -10.96 -10.68 14.42
C ALA A 380 -10.71 -11.87 15.37
N GLY A 381 -10.09 -12.93 14.85
CA GLY A 381 -9.73 -14.14 15.58
C GLY A 381 -9.64 -15.37 14.68
N ASN A 382 -9.00 -16.42 15.20
CA ASN A 382 -8.85 -17.74 14.58
C ASN A 382 -9.85 -18.79 15.11
N ASP A 383 -10.89 -18.31 15.80
CA ASP A 383 -11.89 -19.08 16.52
C ASP A 383 -13.27 -19.04 15.83
N TRP A 384 -13.29 -18.67 14.55
CA TRP A 384 -14.47 -18.72 13.71
C TRP A 384 -14.62 -20.11 13.12
N ARG A 385 -15.74 -20.77 13.41
CA ARG A 385 -16.12 -22.04 12.80
C ARG A 385 -17.36 -21.84 11.95
N CYS A 386 -17.28 -22.22 10.69
CA CYS A 386 -18.36 -22.06 9.74
C CYS A 386 -18.76 -23.39 9.10
N VAL A 387 -20.05 -23.59 8.92
CA VAL A 387 -20.61 -24.69 8.14
C VAL A 387 -21.27 -24.10 6.91
N VAL A 388 -20.73 -24.42 5.73
CA VAL A 388 -21.30 -24.03 4.45
C VAL A 388 -22.23 -25.14 3.98
N SER A 389 -23.41 -24.76 3.51
CA SER A 389 -24.41 -25.67 2.96
C SER A 389 -24.83 -25.23 1.57
N TRP A 390 -25.00 -26.17 0.64
CA TRP A 390 -25.38 -25.91 -0.74
C TRP A 390 -26.27 -27.02 -1.31
N HIS A 391 -26.96 -26.70 -2.40
CA HIS A 391 -27.91 -27.58 -3.07
C HIS A 391 -27.41 -27.91 -4.48
N LEU A 392 -27.59 -29.16 -4.91
CA LEU A 392 -27.26 -29.59 -6.26
C LEU A 392 -28.54 -29.90 -7.05
N PRO A 393 -28.64 -29.42 -8.31
CA PRO A 393 -29.80 -29.73 -9.15
C PRO A 393 -29.89 -31.24 -9.40
N GLY A 394 -31.09 -31.80 -9.28
CA GLY A 394 -31.34 -33.24 -9.45
C GLY A 394 -31.12 -34.10 -8.21
N VAL A 395 -30.65 -33.53 -7.10
CA VAL A 395 -30.48 -34.24 -5.82
C VAL A 395 -31.27 -33.51 -4.73
N SER A 396 -32.60 -33.65 -4.77
CA SER A 396 -33.53 -32.89 -3.91
C SER A 396 -33.54 -33.30 -2.43
N ALA A 397 -32.86 -34.38 -2.06
CA ALA A 397 -32.89 -34.95 -0.70
C ALA A 397 -31.60 -34.75 0.12
N VAL A 398 -30.50 -34.26 -0.46
CA VAL A 398 -29.21 -34.14 0.24
C VAL A 398 -28.62 -32.75 0.02
N THR A 399 -28.61 -31.94 1.09
CA THR A 399 -27.84 -30.71 1.15
C THR A 399 -26.36 -31.07 1.36
N GLY A 400 -25.50 -30.63 0.44
CA GLY A 400 -24.06 -30.76 0.63
C GLY A 400 -23.62 -29.87 1.78
N THR A 401 -22.71 -30.36 2.63
CA THR A 401 -22.16 -29.57 3.74
C THR A 401 -20.65 -29.68 3.79
N ALA A 402 -19.99 -28.60 4.19
CA ALA A 402 -18.56 -28.52 4.36
C ALA A 402 -18.24 -27.60 5.54
N VAL A 403 -17.29 -27.98 6.38
CA VAL A 403 -16.85 -27.18 7.52
C VAL A 403 -15.59 -26.41 7.15
N TYR A 404 -15.53 -25.16 7.61
CA TYR A 404 -14.35 -24.30 7.50
C TYR A 404 -13.99 -23.73 8.87
N GLN A 405 -12.69 -23.73 9.17
CA GLN A 405 -12.10 -22.93 10.25
C GLN A 405 -11.57 -21.63 9.64
N LEU A 406 -11.96 -20.49 10.19
CA LEU A 406 -11.58 -19.18 9.67
C LEU A 406 -10.61 -18.50 10.62
N ASP A 407 -9.51 -18.01 10.06
CA ASP A 407 -8.65 -17.01 10.70
C ASP A 407 -8.93 -15.64 10.08
N VAL A 408 -9.63 -14.79 10.84
CA VAL A 408 -10.05 -13.46 10.42
C VAL A 408 -9.12 -12.41 11.04
N THR A 409 -8.39 -11.68 10.21
CA THR A 409 -7.52 -10.58 10.63
C THR A 409 -8.31 -9.30 10.85
N SER A 410 -7.72 -8.36 11.60
CA SER A 410 -8.41 -7.15 12.04
C SER A 410 -8.71 -6.13 10.94
N ASP A 411 -8.11 -6.31 9.75
CA ASP A 411 -8.38 -5.58 8.52
C ASP A 411 -9.51 -6.18 7.67
N GLY A 412 -10.15 -7.26 8.13
CA GLY A 412 -11.29 -7.91 7.46
C GLY A 412 -10.90 -9.05 6.52
N ARG A 413 -9.61 -9.27 6.25
CA ARG A 413 -9.17 -10.46 5.50
C ARG A 413 -9.42 -11.71 6.33
N PHE A 414 -9.76 -12.81 5.69
CA PHE A 414 -9.77 -14.12 6.34
C PHE A 414 -9.16 -15.21 5.48
N VAL A 415 -8.62 -16.23 6.13
CA VAL A 415 -8.23 -17.50 5.52
C VAL A 415 -9.23 -18.55 5.98
N ALA A 416 -9.89 -19.23 5.04
CA ALA A 416 -10.77 -20.35 5.34
C ALA A 416 -10.04 -21.66 5.07
N ASP A 417 -9.85 -22.46 6.11
CA ASP A 417 -9.25 -23.80 6.04
C ASP A 417 -10.35 -24.87 6.11
N GLY A 418 -10.38 -25.73 5.10
CA GLY A 418 -11.42 -26.72 4.89
C GLY A 418 -11.19 -28.00 5.68
N ASP A 419 -12.16 -28.35 6.52
CA ASP A 419 -12.21 -29.60 7.26
C ASP A 419 -13.53 -30.35 6.95
N GLY A 420 -13.70 -30.72 5.69
CA GLY A 420 -14.91 -31.40 5.22
C GLY A 420 -14.63 -32.59 4.30
N PRO A 421 -15.61 -33.02 3.49
CA PRO A 421 -15.49 -34.24 2.67
C PRO A 421 -14.33 -34.15 1.67
N LYS A 422 -13.64 -35.27 1.44
CA LYS A 422 -12.49 -35.34 0.50
C LYS A 422 -12.85 -34.90 -0.91
N GLU A 423 -14.11 -35.06 -1.30
CA GLU A 423 -14.65 -34.72 -2.62
C GLU A 423 -14.84 -33.22 -2.82
N VAL A 424 -14.77 -32.42 -1.74
CA VAL A 424 -15.03 -30.97 -1.74
C VAL A 424 -13.81 -30.22 -1.20
N ASN A 425 -13.57 -30.27 0.11
CA ASN A 425 -12.56 -29.45 0.79
C ASN A 425 -11.65 -30.24 1.75
N GLY A 426 -11.77 -31.57 1.83
CA GLY A 426 -10.98 -32.42 2.72
C GLY A 426 -9.61 -32.88 2.18
N TYR A 427 -9.19 -32.41 0.99
CA TYR A 427 -7.90 -32.77 0.42
C TYR A 427 -7.30 -31.63 -0.42
N PHE A 428 -5.99 -31.43 -0.32
CA PHE A 428 -5.27 -30.29 -0.89
C PHE A 428 -5.12 -30.34 -2.42
N LEU A 429 -5.21 -31.51 -3.04
CA LEU A 429 -5.18 -31.69 -4.50
C LEU A 429 -6.50 -32.22 -5.02
N VAL A 430 -6.87 -31.76 -6.22
CA VAL A 430 -7.90 -32.35 -7.05
C VAL A 430 -7.26 -32.91 -8.31
N ARG A 431 -7.72 -34.09 -8.74
CA ARG A 431 -7.24 -34.71 -9.98
C ARG A 431 -7.99 -34.14 -11.17
N THR A 432 -7.30 -33.37 -11.99
CA THR A 432 -7.84 -32.77 -13.22
C THR A 432 -7.40 -33.55 -14.46
N SER A 433 -7.95 -33.21 -15.63
CA SER A 433 -7.55 -33.84 -16.90
C SER A 433 -6.10 -33.57 -17.29
N THR A 434 -5.48 -32.51 -16.77
CA THR A 434 -4.09 -32.11 -17.04
C THR A 434 -3.10 -32.55 -15.95
N GLY A 435 -3.57 -33.25 -14.91
CA GLY A 435 -2.77 -33.68 -13.76
C GLY A 435 -3.37 -33.26 -12.42
N ASP A 436 -2.62 -33.48 -11.34
CA ASP A 436 -3.04 -33.04 -10.01
C ASP A 436 -2.89 -31.52 -9.89
N ALA A 437 -3.94 -30.83 -9.47
CA ALA A 437 -3.99 -29.38 -9.29
C ALA A 437 -4.39 -29.01 -7.86
N PRO A 438 -3.98 -27.85 -7.32
CA PRO A 438 -4.43 -27.37 -6.03
C PRO A 438 -5.96 -27.29 -5.95
N ASN A 439 -6.52 -27.83 -4.88
CA ASN A 439 -7.95 -27.75 -4.63
C ASN A 439 -8.35 -26.32 -4.21
N PRO A 440 -9.13 -25.58 -5.02
CA PRO A 440 -9.49 -24.20 -4.69
C PRO A 440 -10.39 -24.10 -3.45
N LEU A 441 -11.08 -25.18 -3.07
CA LEU A 441 -11.96 -25.21 -1.89
C LEU A 441 -11.28 -25.72 -0.63
N TRP A 442 -10.05 -26.26 -0.71
CA TRP A 442 -9.34 -26.78 0.46
C TRP A 442 -8.92 -25.63 1.38
N GLN A 443 -8.27 -24.61 0.82
CA GLN A 443 -7.92 -23.40 1.57
C GLN A 443 -7.95 -22.20 0.65
N PHE A 444 -8.66 -21.14 1.05
CA PHE A 444 -8.79 -19.92 0.25
C PHE A 444 -8.81 -18.66 1.12
N ASP A 445 -8.42 -17.55 0.51
CA ASP A 445 -8.51 -16.23 1.10
C ASP A 445 -9.87 -15.59 0.77
N GLY A 446 -10.38 -14.80 1.70
CA GLY A 446 -11.56 -13.95 1.48
C GLY A 446 -11.46 -12.63 2.20
N ASN A 447 -12.43 -11.75 1.98
CA ASN A 447 -12.48 -10.43 2.60
C ASN A 447 -13.88 -10.09 3.13
N VAL A 448 -13.94 -9.56 4.33
CA VAL A 448 -15.15 -9.00 4.96
C VAL A 448 -15.12 -7.49 4.76
N ASP A 449 -16.23 -6.96 4.24
CA ASP A 449 -16.38 -5.50 4.17
C ASP A 449 -16.59 -4.92 5.57
N LEU A 450 -15.69 -4.05 5.98
CA LEU A 450 -15.73 -3.42 7.29
C LEU A 450 -16.79 -2.30 7.40
N LEU A 451 -17.23 -1.77 6.26
CA LEU A 451 -18.25 -0.74 6.19
C LEU A 451 -19.62 -1.36 5.94
N ASP A 452 -20.67 -0.64 6.33
CA ASP A 452 -22.03 -0.99 5.94
C ASP A 452 -22.34 -0.29 4.61
N HIS A 453 -22.92 -1.04 3.69
CA HIS A 453 -23.51 -0.49 2.48
C HIS A 453 -25.02 -0.47 2.68
N HIS A 454 -25.59 0.74 2.69
CA HIS A 454 -27.05 0.94 2.57
C HIS A 454 -27.48 0.87 1.11
#